data_AF-A0A2W7B4W5-F1
#
_entry.id   AF-A0A2W7B4W5-F1
#
_cell.length_a   1.000
_cell.length_b   1.000
_cell.length_c   1.000
_cell.angle_alpha   90.00
_cell.angle_beta   90.00
_cell.angle_gamma   90.00
#
_symmetry.space_group_name_H-M   'P 1'
#
loop_
_entity.id
_entity.type
_entity.pdbx_description
1 polymer ?
#
loop_
_entity_poly.entity_id
_entity_poly.type
_entity_poly.pdbx_seq_one_letter_code
_entity_poly.pdbx_strand_id
1 'polypeptide(L)' 'MSSDQEIILDLYHALNQILTFTQNMDKKEFINDEKTQSSVLYQLVIIGEAINRLSEQFKKQYPQIPFNNEFLTKVG' A
#
# COMPACT_ATOMS: atom_id res chain seq x y z
N MET A 1 6.44 9.30 17.90
CA MET A 1 5.21 8.92 17.18
C MET A 1 5.20 9.78 15.92
N SER A 2 5.20 9.16 14.73
CA SER A 2 5.11 9.89 13.47
C SER A 2 3.74 10.55 13.33
N SER A 3 3.69 11.73 12.71
CA SER A 3 2.42 12.41 12.43
C SER A 3 1.64 11.67 11.33
N ASP A 4 0.31 11.85 11.29
CA ASP A 4 -0.50 11.31 10.19
C ASP A 4 0.00 11.80 8.82
N GLN A 5 0.55 13.01 8.73
CA GLN A 5 1.12 13.56 7.50
C GLN A 5 2.35 12.78 7.01
N GLU A 6 3.24 12.39 7.93
CA GLU A 6 4.39 11.53 7.59
C GLU A 6 3.92 10.16 7.08
N ILE A 7 2.89 9.59 7.70
CA ILE A 7 2.34 8.29 7.29
C ILE A 7 1.70 8.39 5.88
N ILE A 8 0.96 9.47 5.60
CA ILE A 8 0.42 9.70 4.25
C ILE A 8 1.54 9.88 3.22
N LEU A 9 2.64 10.52 3.59
CA LEU A 9 3.79 10.68 2.70
C LEU A 9 4.45 9.33 2.40
N ASP A 10 4.61 8.46 3.41
CA ASP A 10 5.10 7.09 3.21
C ASP A 10 4.20 6.30 2.23
N LEU A 11 2.87 6.41 2.41
CA LEU A 11 1.90 5.79 1.50
C LEU A 11 2.03 6.30 0.07
N TYR A 12 2.15 7.62 -0.09
CA TYR A 12 2.35 8.25 -1.38
C TYR A 12 3.63 7.74 -2.07
N HIS A 13 4.73 7.61 -1.32
CA HIS A 13 5.99 7.11 -1.87
C HIS A 13 5.89 5.63 -2.27
N ALA A 14 5.31 4.77 -1.43
CA ALA A 14 5.15 3.35 -1.73
C ALA A 14 4.28 3.12 -2.98
N LEU A 15 3.16 3.85 -3.10
CA LEU A 15 2.29 3.79 -4.29
C LEU A 15 3.02 4.24 -5.56
N ASN A 16 3.78 5.34 -5.50
CA ASN A 16 4.57 5.80 -6.65
C ASN A 16 5.67 4.81 -7.04
N GLN A 17 6.27 4.10 -6.07
CA GLN A 17 7.24 3.05 -6.36
C GLN A 17 6.58 1.89 -7.11
N ILE A 18 5.41 1.43 -6.69
CA ILE A 18 4.64 0.39 -7.42
C ILE A 18 4.37 0.83 -8.86
N LEU A 19 3.89 2.07 -9.06
CA LEU A 19 3.64 2.60 -10.39
C LEU A 19 4.92 2.67 -11.22
N THR A 20 6.03 3.11 -10.62
CA THR A 20 7.33 3.21 -11.30
C THR A 20 7.86 1.84 -11.73
N PHE A 21 7.70 0.81 -10.89
CA PHE A 21 8.14 -0.54 -11.22
C PHE A 21 7.32 -1.16 -12.36
N THR A 22 6.05 -0.76 -12.49
CA THR A 22 5.09 -1.38 -13.42
C THR A 22 4.79 -0.55 -14.67
N GLN A 23 5.23 0.72 -14.73
CA GLN A 23 4.82 1.69 -15.77
C GLN A 23 5.02 1.24 -17.22
N ASN A 24 6.03 0.41 -17.51
CA ASN A 24 6.36 -0.06 -18.85
C ASN A 24 6.28 -1.59 -18.96
N MET A 25 5.46 -2.21 -18.10
CA MET A 25 5.24 -3.65 -18.10
C MET A 25 3.80 -3.95 -18.44
N ASP A 26 3.61 -4.83 -19.41
CA ASP A 26 2.33 -5.51 -19.58
C ASP A 26 2.15 -6.62 -18.53
N LYS A 27 0.95 -7.21 -18.51
CA LYS A 27 0.60 -8.28 -17.56
C LYS A 27 1.51 -9.51 -17.70
N LYS A 28 1.88 -9.89 -18.92
CA LYS A 28 2.70 -11.08 -19.17
C LYS A 28 4.13 -10.83 -18.71
N GLU A 29 4.68 -9.65 -18.97
CA GLU A 29 6.00 -9.24 -18.49
C GLU A 29 6.04 -9.26 -16.96
N PHE A 30 5.03 -8.67 -16.30
CA PHE A 30 4.94 -8.66 -14.84
C PHE A 30 4.88 -10.07 -14.23
N ILE A 31 4.03 -10.96 -14.76
CA ILE A 31 3.89 -12.34 -14.26
C ILE A 31 5.18 -13.16 -14.41
N ASN A 32 6.03 -12.84 -15.40
CA ASN A 32 7.29 -13.54 -15.63
C ASN A 32 8.50 -12.87 -14.94
N ASP A 33 8.32 -11.73 -14.27
CA ASP A 33 9.38 -11.03 -13.52
C ASP A 33 9.14 -11.12 -12.00
N GLU A 34 9.73 -12.15 -11.39
CA GLU A 34 9.65 -12.41 -9.94
C GLU A 34 10.25 -11.28 -9.09
N LYS A 35 11.29 -10.59 -9.59
CA LYS A 35 11.93 -9.49 -8.88
C LYS A 35 10.99 -8.29 -8.78
N THR A 36 10.30 -7.98 -9.87
CA THR A 36 9.32 -6.89 -9.88
C THR A 36 8.10 -7.25 -9.04
N GLN A 37 7.63 -8.49 -9.09
CA GLN A 37 6.57 -8.98 -8.17
C GLN A 37 6.96 -8.84 -6.71
N SER A 38 8.18 -9.26 -6.33
CA SER A 38 8.69 -9.13 -4.97
C SER A 38 8.77 -7.68 -4.51
N SER A 39 9.19 -6.78 -5.41
CA SER A 39 9.26 -5.34 -5.14
C SER A 39 7.87 -4.73 -4.93
N VAL A 40 6.89 -5.09 -5.75
CA VAL A 40 5.49 -4.65 -5.59
C VAL A 40 4.89 -5.20 -4.29
N LEU A 41 5.08 -6.49 -4.00
CA LEU A 41 4.61 -7.11 -2.77
C LEU A 41 5.17 -6.41 -1.53
N TYR A 42 6.46 -6.08 -1.54
CA TYR A 42 7.09 -5.36 -0.44
C TYR A 42 6.45 -3.98 -0.21
N GLN A 43 6.18 -3.23 -1.27
CA GLN A 43 5.48 -1.94 -1.16
C GLN A 43 4.05 -2.09 -0.63
N LEU A 44 3.33 -3.14 -1.01
CA LEU A 44 2.00 -3.44 -0.46
C LEU A 44 2.04 -3.73 1.04
N VAL A 45 3.10 -4.40 1.53
CA VAL A 45 3.31 -4.63 2.97
C VAL A 45 3.54 -3.30 3.70
N ILE A 46 4.40 -2.43 3.17
CA ILE A 46 4.63 -1.08 3.73
C ILE A 46 3.33 -0.28 3.79
N ILE A 47 2.52 -0.34 2.73
CA ILE A 47 1.22 0.33 2.67
C ILE A 47 0.29 -0.17 3.79
N GLY A 48 0.18 -1.49 3.96
CA GLY A 48 -0.65 -2.08 5.01
C GLY A 48 -0.19 -1.68 6.42
N GLU A 49 1.13 -1.67 6.66
CA GLU A 49 1.69 -1.22 7.94
C GLU A 49 1.44 0.27 8.19
N ALA A 50 1.63 1.12 7.19
CA ALA A 50 1.39 2.56 7.28
C ALA A 50 -0.08 2.87 7.58
N ILE A 51 -1.03 2.21 6.90
CA ILE A 51 -2.47 2.38 7.16
C ILE A 51 -2.83 2.05 8.61
N ASN A 52 -2.25 0.98 9.17
CA ASN A 52 -2.51 0.59 10.56
C ASN A 52 -2.00 1.61 11.59
N ARG A 53 -0.97 2.40 11.24
CA ARG A 53 -0.37 3.42 12.11
C ARG A 53 -1.13 4.75 12.11
N LEU A 54 -2.05 4.98 11.16
CA LEU A 54 -2.86 6.20 11.13
C LEU A 54 -3.66 6.36 12.43
N SER A 55 -3.80 7.60 12.89
CA SER A 55 -4.52 7.90 14.12
C SER A 55 -6.01 7.61 13.98
N GLU A 56 -6.65 7.24 15.10
CA GLU A 56 -8.10 7.05 15.13
C GLU A 56 -8.87 8.34 14.81
N GLN A 57 -8.28 9.51 15.11
CA GLN A 57 -8.85 10.80 14.73
C GLN A 57 -8.87 10.96 13.21
N PHE A 58 -7.76 10.63 12.53
CA PHE A 58 -7.69 10.66 11.07
C PHE A 58 -8.70 9.69 10.45
N LYS A 59 -8.75 8.44 10.93
CA LYS A 59 -9.70 7.43 10.42
C LYS A 59 -11.15 7.89 10.55
N LYS A 60 -11.53 8.51 11.67
CA LYS A 60 -12.86 9.09 11.90
C LYS A 60 -13.20 10.27 10.97
N GLN A 61 -12.19 11.00 10.50
CA GLN A 61 -12.38 12.09 9.54
C GLN A 61 -12.69 11.57 8.13
N TYR A 62 -12.28 10.34 7.80
CA TYR A 62 -12.48 9.72 6.49
C TYR A 62 -13.21 8.36 6.58
N PRO A 63 -14.42 8.31 7.14
CA PRO A 63 -15.13 7.05 7.39
C PRO A 63 -15.51 6.26 6.13
N GLN A 64 -15.45 6.89 4.95
CA GLN A 64 -15.66 6.23 3.65
C GLN A 64 -14.50 5.30 3.24
N ILE A 65 -13.34 5.42 3.88
CA ILE A 65 -12.18 4.59 3.60
C ILE A 65 -12.22 3.36 4.53
N PRO A 66 -12.16 2.13 4.00
CA PRO A 66 -12.19 0.92 4.79
C PRO A 66 -10.80 0.65 5.42
N PHE A 67 -10.45 1.39 6.46
CA PHE A 67 -9.16 1.25 7.15
C PHE A 67 -8.98 -0.10 7.87
N ASN A 68 -10.07 -0.84 8.11
CA ASN A 68 -10.05 -2.10 8.84
C ASN A 68 -9.98 -3.31 7.89
N ASN A 69 -9.35 -4.38 8.38
CA ASN A 69 -8.93 -5.61 7.70
C ASN A 69 -10.03 -6.50 7.04
N GLU A 70 -11.19 -5.98 6.64
CA GLU A 70 -12.19 -6.81 5.95
C GLU A 70 -11.75 -7.33 4.58
N PHE A 71 -10.68 -6.78 3.99
CA PHE A 71 -10.17 -7.21 2.68
C PHE A 71 -9.14 -8.36 2.74
N LEU A 72 -8.39 -8.53 3.83
CA LEU A 72 -7.31 -9.53 3.91
C LEU A 72 -7.71 -10.86 4.55
N THR A 73 -8.83 -10.93 5.26
CA THR A 73 -9.32 -12.20 5.87
C THR A 73 -10.02 -13.13 4.89
N LYS A 74 -10.21 -12.71 3.63
CA LYS A 74 -10.87 -13.51 2.58
C LYS A 74 -9.92 -14.14 1.56
N VAL A 75 -8.62 -13.95 1.73
CA VAL A 75 -7.59 -14.65 0.94
C VAL A 75 -6.99 -15.73 1.83
N GLY A 76 -7.77 -16.78 2.06
CA GLY A 76 -7.43 -17.98 2.81
C GLY A 76 -8.29 -19.14 2.34
#